data_AF-A0A951FJS5-F1
#
_entry.id   AF-A0A951FJS5-F1
#
_cell.length_a   1.000
_cell.length_b   1.000
_cell.length_c   1.000
_cell.angle_alpha   90.00
_cell.angle_beta   90.00
_cell.angle_gamma   90.00
#
_symmetry.space_group_name_H-M   'P 1'
#
loop_
_entity.id
_entity.type
_entity.pdbx_description
1 polymer ?
#
loop_
_entity_poly.entity_id
_entity_poly.type
_entity_poly.pdbx_seq_one_letter_code
_entity_poly.pdbx_strand_id
1 'polypeptide(L)'
;MKTHDEDLELRIRPRPSEQVTIDIPTDTLETLKKVASSRDMSYQALLKLYIGQGLRQDAAQLYADRVLEMTAEVLDQHLDSQEEVAAILQEIHRKTAA
;
A
#
# COMPACT_ATOMS: atom_id res chain seq x y z
N MET A 1 31.43 6.87 39.54
CA MET A 1 30.54 7.09 38.38
C MET A 1 30.92 6.04 37.34
N LYS A 2 30.26 4.87 37.35
CA LYS A 2 30.56 3.79 36.40
C LYS A 2 29.65 3.99 35.18
N THR A 3 30.27 4.17 34.03
CA THR A 3 29.66 4.36 32.72
C THR A 3 28.98 3.06 32.29
N HIS A 4 27.65 3.08 32.25
CA HIS A 4 26.85 2.07 31.57
C HIS A 4 26.71 2.49 30.11
N ASP A 5 27.70 2.17 29.30
CA ASP A 5 27.58 2.17 27.84
C ASP A 5 27.52 0.70 27.42
N GLU A 6 26.34 0.10 27.61
CA GLU A 6 26.04 -1.19 27.01
C GLU A 6 25.74 -0.92 25.54
N ASP A 7 26.68 -1.28 24.66
CA ASP A 7 26.57 -1.27 23.20
C ASP A 7 25.23 -1.90 22.78
N LEU A 8 24.25 -1.04 22.46
CA LEU A 8 22.96 -1.44 21.90
C LEU A 8 23.17 -1.85 20.45
N GLU A 9 23.61 -3.09 20.23
CA GLU A 9 23.70 -3.65 18.88
C GLU A 9 22.30 -3.77 18.25
N LEU A 10 22.05 -2.94 17.23
CA LEU A 10 20.86 -3.00 16.39
C LEU A 10 20.84 -4.30 15.59
N ARG A 11 20.18 -5.34 16.15
CA ARG A 11 19.94 -6.61 15.45
C ARG A 11 18.81 -6.48 14.43
N ILE A 12 19.16 -6.04 13.23
CA ILE A 12 18.23 -6.02 12.09
C ILE A 12 17.98 -7.47 11.64
N ARG A 13 16.75 -7.96 11.82
CA ARG A 13 16.36 -9.27 11.29
C ARG A 13 16.13 -9.17 9.79
N PRO A 14 16.86 -9.95 8.95
CA PRO A 14 16.61 -9.94 7.52
C PRO A 14 15.21 -10.48 7.23
N ARG A 15 14.47 -9.79 6.36
CA ARG A 15 13.16 -10.26 5.87
C ARG A 15 13.40 -11.24 4.71
N PRO A 16 12.63 -12.34 4.59
CA PRO A 16 12.65 -13.14 3.37
C PRO A 16 12.32 -12.27 2.16
N SER A 17 13.13 -12.39 1.10
CA SER A 17 13.00 -11.60 -0.12
C SER A 17 13.35 -12.45 -1.33
N GLU A 18 12.64 -12.23 -2.43
CA GLU A 18 12.93 -12.84 -3.73
C GLU A 18 13.53 -11.79 -4.68
N GLN A 19 14.39 -12.24 -5.58
CA GLN A 19 14.96 -11.38 -6.61
C GLN A 19 14.04 -11.35 -7.83
N VAL A 20 13.67 -10.15 -8.25
CA VAL A 20 12.86 -9.92 -9.45
C VAL A 20 13.72 -9.19 -10.47
N THR A 21 13.84 -9.76 -11.67
CA THR A 21 14.55 -9.15 -12.81
C THR A 21 13.52 -8.57 -13.77
N ILE A 22 13.66 -7.28 -14.10
CA ILE A 22 12.80 -6.56 -15.05
C ILE A 22 13.66 -5.75 -16.02
N ASP A 23 13.29 -5.77 -17.29
CA ASP A 23 13.86 -4.86 -18.29
C ASP A 23 13.19 -3.49 -18.17
N ILE A 24 14.00 -2.44 -18.01
CA ILE A 24 13.54 -1.06 -17.89
C ILE A 24 14.14 -0.25 -19.04
N PRO A 25 13.33 0.54 -19.79
CA PRO A 25 13.85 1.44 -20.81
C PRO A 25 14.94 2.35 -20.26
N THR A 26 15.99 2.60 -21.06
CA THR A 26 17.17 3.33 -20.59
C THR A 26 16.83 4.76 -20.15
N ASP A 27 15.95 5.44 -20.89
CA ASP A 27 15.42 6.77 -20.58
C ASP A 27 14.69 6.81 -19.23
N THR A 28 13.93 5.76 -18.93
CA THR A 28 13.20 5.62 -17.68
C THR A 28 14.15 5.39 -16.51
N LEU A 29 15.19 4.57 -16.71
CA LEU A 29 16.22 4.36 -15.70
C LEU A 29 17.02 5.65 -15.42
N GLU A 30 17.34 6.45 -16.44
CA GLU A 30 17.98 7.76 -16.27
C GLU A 30 17.11 8.71 -15.47
N THR A 31 15.81 8.76 -15.77
CA THR A 31 14.85 9.56 -15.02
C THR A 31 14.74 9.11 -13.57
N LEU A 32 14.68 7.79 -13.34
CA LEU A 32 14.65 7.21 -11.99
C LEU A 32 15.89 7.62 -11.18
N LYS A 33 17.08 7.58 -11.79
CA LYS A 33 18.32 8.04 -11.14
C LYS A 33 18.26 9.52 -10.76
N LYS A 34 17.80 10.39 -11.66
CA LYS A 34 17.66 11.84 -11.41
C LYS A 34 16.72 12.12 -10.22
N VAL A 35 15.55 11.47 -10.20
CA VAL A 35 14.58 11.61 -9.10
C VAL A 35 15.10 11.02 -7.79
N ALA A 36 15.86 9.93 -7.84
CA ALA A 36 16.45 9.35 -6.65
C ALA A 36 17.51 10.29 -6.04
N SER A 37 18.36 10.88 -6.89
CA SER A 37 19.35 11.88 -6.47
C SER A 37 18.71 13.11 -5.86
N SER A 38 17.59 13.63 -6.40
CA SER A 38 16.92 14.79 -5.82
C SER A 38 16.21 14.51 -4.48
N ARG A 39 16.07 13.23 -4.11
CA ARG A 39 15.47 12.77 -2.85
C ARG A 39 16.48 12.12 -1.91
N ASP A 40 17.78 12.30 -2.17
CA ASP A 40 18.89 11.76 -1.37
C ASP A 40 18.79 10.24 -1.12
N MET A 41 18.34 9.49 -2.14
CA MET A 41 18.18 8.04 -2.04
C MET A 41 18.76 7.31 -3.25
N SER A 42 19.08 6.03 -3.10
CA SER A 42 19.46 5.19 -4.23
C SER A 42 18.26 4.93 -5.14
N TYR A 43 18.49 4.76 -6.45
CA TYR A 43 17.42 4.45 -7.40
C TYR A 43 16.71 3.12 -7.07
N GLN A 44 17.42 2.16 -6.47
CA GLN A 44 16.84 0.90 -5.97
C GLN A 44 15.91 1.15 -4.77
N ALA A 45 16.27 2.06 -3.86
CA ALA A 45 15.41 2.43 -2.74
C ALA A 45 14.16 3.17 -3.24
N LEU A 46 14.30 4.08 -4.20
CA LEU A 46 13.18 4.78 -4.83
C LEU A 46 12.22 3.79 -5.52
N LEU A 47 12.76 2.80 -6.24
CA LEU A 47 11.95 1.77 -6.89
C LEU A 47 11.12 0.98 -5.87
N LYS A 48 11.75 0.52 -4.78
CA LYS A 48 11.06 -0.19 -3.69
C LYS A 48 9.97 0.68 -3.04
N LEU A 49 10.25 1.97 -2.85
CA LEU A 49 9.30 2.93 -2.31
C LEU A 49 8.08 3.07 -3.21
N TYR A 50 8.27 3.28 -4.50
CA TYR A 50 7.17 3.46 -5.46
C TYR A 50 6.32 2.20 -5.60
N ILE A 51 6.95 1.04 -5.70
CA ILE A 51 6.24 -0.26 -5.70
C ILE A 51 5.42 -0.41 -4.41
N GLY A 52 6.04 -0.18 -3.25
CA GLY A 52 5.37 -0.33 -1.96
C GLY A 52 4.29 0.73 -1.70
N GLN A 53 4.37 1.90 -2.31
CA GLN A 53 3.34 2.93 -2.23
C GLN A 53 2.12 2.52 -3.06
N GLY A 54 2.31 2.21 -4.35
CA GLY A 54 1.22 1.80 -5.23
C GLY A 54 0.51 0.55 -4.71
N LEU A 55 1.27 -0.50 -4.37
CA LEU A 55 0.69 -1.75 -3.87
C LEU A 55 -0.11 -1.58 -2.57
N ARG A 56 0.28 -0.66 -1.69
CA ARG A 56 -0.50 -0.40 -0.46
C ARG A 56 -1.81 0.31 -0.76
N GLN A 57 -1.82 1.24 -1.72
CA GLN A 57 -3.03 1.91 -2.18
C GLN A 57 -3.97 0.90 -2.85
N ASP A 58 -3.44 0.09 -3.77
CA ASP A 58 -4.21 -0.94 -4.47
C ASP A 58 -4.77 -1.99 -3.50
N ALA A 59 -3.95 -2.47 -2.56
CA ALA A 59 -4.40 -3.44 -1.55
C ALA A 59 -5.50 -2.88 -0.63
N ALA A 60 -5.40 -1.60 -0.26
CA ALA A 60 -6.45 -0.94 0.53
C ALA A 60 -7.75 -0.83 -0.27
N GLN A 61 -7.67 -0.47 -1.56
CA GLN A 61 -8.83 -0.40 -2.43
C GLN A 61 -9.51 -1.77 -2.60
N LEU A 62 -8.73 -2.81 -2.91
CA LEU A 62 -9.24 -4.18 -3.04
C LEU A 62 -9.92 -4.67 -1.76
N TYR A 63 -9.37 -4.31 -0.60
CA TYR A 63 -10.00 -4.63 0.69
C TYR A 63 -11.31 -3.88 0.88
N ALA A 64 -11.36 -2.58 0.59
CA ALA A 64 -12.58 -1.77 0.69
C ALA A 64 -13.69 -2.30 -0.23
N ASP A 65 -13.35 -2.63 -1.48
CA ASP A 65 -14.29 -3.18 -2.46
C ASP A 65 -14.88 -4.51 -1.98
N ARG A 66 -14.03 -5.40 -1.45
CA ARG A 66 -14.48 -6.67 -0.87
C ARG A 66 -15.42 -6.47 0.33
N VAL A 67 -15.12 -5.52 1.21
CA VAL A 67 -15.99 -5.20 2.35
C VAL A 67 -17.34 -4.66 1.88
N LEU A 68 -17.35 -3.82 0.85
CA LEU A 68 -18.59 -3.31 0.26
C LEU A 68 -19.43 -4.43 -0.37
N GLU A 69 -18.81 -5.34 -1.11
CA GLU A 69 -19.48 -6.51 -1.70
C GLU A 69 -20.11 -7.40 -0.61
N MET A 70 -19.34 -7.75 0.43
CA MET A 70 -19.87 -8.51 1.56
C MET A 70 -20.99 -7.76 2.29
N THR A 71 -20.91 -6.44 2.39
CA THR A 71 -21.96 -5.61 3.00
C THR A 71 -23.24 -5.67 2.16
N ALA A 72 -23.13 -5.61 0.83
CA ALA A 72 -24.26 -5.76 -0.07
C ALA A 72 -24.94 -7.12 0.10
N GLU A 73 -24.16 -8.22 0.14
CA GLU A 73 -24.67 -9.57 0.35
C GLU A 73 -25.43 -9.72 1.69
N VAL A 74 -24.89 -9.13 2.77
CA VAL A 74 -25.53 -9.19 4.09
C VAL A 74 -26.80 -8.34 4.13
N LEU A 75 -26.80 -7.17 3.51
CA LEU A 75 -27.99 -6.31 3.45
C LEU A 75 -29.10 -6.97 2.62
N ASP A 76 -28.76 -7.59 1.49
CA ASP A 76 -29.71 -8.34 0.65
C ASP A 76 -30.40 -9.49 1.41
N GLN A 77 -29.68 -10.14 2.34
CA GLN A 77 -30.24 -11.20 3.18
C GLN A 77 -31.17 -10.69 4.29
N HIS A 78 -31.14 -9.40 4.60
CA HIS A 78 -31.85 -8.83 5.76
C HIS A 78 -32.86 -7.74 5.41
N LEU A 79 -32.87 -7.23 4.17
CA LEU A 79 -33.76 -6.16 3.71
C LEU A 79 -34.50 -6.61 2.44
N ASP A 80 -35.82 -6.39 2.43
CA ASP A 80 -36.69 -6.75 1.29
C ASP A 80 -36.65 -5.73 0.12
N SER A 81 -35.97 -4.59 0.30
CA SER A 81 -35.94 -3.48 -0.68
C SER A 81 -34.54 -3.24 -1.26
N GLN A 82 -34.37 -3.57 -2.53
CA GLN A 82 -33.13 -3.35 -3.29
C GLN A 82 -32.73 -1.87 -3.40
N GLU A 83 -33.71 -0.95 -3.43
CA GLU A 83 -33.46 0.48 -3.51
C GLU A 83 -32.83 1.02 -2.21
N GLU A 84 -33.25 0.50 -1.06
CA GLU A 84 -32.68 0.88 0.24
C GLU A 84 -31.24 0.37 0.39
N VAL A 85 -30.97 -0.87 -0.05
CA VAL A 85 -29.61 -1.44 -0.06
C VAL A 85 -28.67 -0.59 -0.93
N ALA A 86 -29.10 -0.23 -2.15
CA ALA A 86 -28.30 0.60 -3.05
C ALA A 86 -28.03 2.00 -2.47
N ALA A 87 -29.01 2.63 -1.83
CA ALA A 87 -28.85 3.94 -1.20
C ALA A 87 -27.84 3.90 -0.04
N ILE A 88 -27.90 2.87 0.81
CA ILE A 88 -26.96 2.66 1.92
C ILE A 88 -25.54 2.47 1.39
N LEU A 89 -25.35 1.62 0.37
CA LEU A 89 -24.02 1.38 -0.21
C LEU A 89 -23.42 2.65 -0.83
N GLN A 90 -24.22 3.47 -1.52
CA GLN A 90 -23.75 4.77 -2.04
C GLN A 90 -23.38 5.76 -0.93
N GLU A 91 -24.07 5.74 0.20
CA GLU A 91 -23.70 6.57 1.34
C GLU A 91 -22.40 6.10 2.01
N ILE A 92 -22.21 4.78 2.18
CA ILE A 92 -20.96 4.21 2.70
C ILE A 92 -19.78 4.58 1.78
N HIS A 93 -19.96 4.49 0.47
CA HIS A 93 -18.92 4.84 -0.50
C HIS A 93 -18.51 6.32 -0.39
N ARG A 94 -19.49 7.25 -0.30
CA ARG A 94 -19.21 8.69 -0.13
C ARG A 94 -18.47 9.01 1.16
N LYS A 95 -18.75 8.30 2.26
CA LYS A 95 -18.08 8.52 3.54
C LYS A 95 -16.67 7.91 3.59
N THR A 96 -16.40 6.87 2.81
CA THR A 96 -15.09 6.20 2.75
C THR A 96 -14.11 6.90 1.79
N ALA A 97 -14.62 7.62 0.79
CA ALA A 97 -13.81 8.37 -0.18
C ALA A 97 -13.40 9.80 0.29
N ALA A 98 -13.80 10.21 1.49
CA ALA A 98 -13.52 11.52 2.10
C ALA A 98 -12.42 11.42 3.17
#